data_AF-A0A6I2N023-F1
#
_entry.id   AF-A0A6I2N023-F1
#
_cell.length_a   1.000
_cell.length_b   1.000
_cell.length_c   1.000
_cell.angle_alpha   90.00
_cell.angle_beta   90.00
_cell.angle_gamma   90.00
#
_symmetry.space_group_name_H-M   'P 1'
#
loop_
_entity.id
_entity.type
_entity.pdbx_description
1 polymer ?
#
loop_
_entity_poly.entity_id
_entity_poly.type
_entity_poly.pdbx_seq_one_letter_code
_entity_poly.pdbx_strand_id
1 'polypeptide(L)'
;MLGKVKVILQERINRKNRSKLTNLSPSLVCSNCTGGFLYHWLGLRFYSPFINLYMTNEDFLTALENWDLFIHSEIKEVKNSGFDYPVGEGLLGVKIHFVHYKAFADSLAKWKERCERLNADNMAVMLTNWGG
;
A
#
# COMPACT_ATOMS: atom_id res chain seq x y z
N MET A 1 17.28 -9.42 -25.76
CA MET A 1 16.52 -8.54 -26.68
C MET A 1 15.08 -8.28 -26.19
N LEU A 2 14.35 -9.31 -25.74
CA LEU A 2 12.97 -9.20 -25.22
C LEU A 2 12.76 -8.24 -24.04
N GLY A 3 13.69 -8.20 -23.07
CA GLY A 3 13.57 -7.30 -21.90
C GLY A 3 13.55 -5.81 -22.25
N LYS A 4 14.30 -5.38 -23.26
CA LYS A 4 14.31 -3.98 -23.72
C LYS A 4 12.97 -3.58 -24.36
N VAL A 5 12.33 -4.50 -25.08
CA VAL A 5 11.02 -4.27 -25.71
C VAL A 5 9.94 -4.07 -24.65
N LYS A 6 9.91 -4.92 -23.61
CA LYS A 6 8.95 -4.79 -22.49
C LYS A 6 9.05 -3.42 -21.79
N VAL A 7 10.27 -2.95 -21.50
CA VAL A 7 10.50 -1.65 -20.85
C VAL A 7 9.99 -0.50 -21.71
N ILE A 8 10.28 -0.52 -23.02
CA ILE A 8 9.82 0.52 -23.95
C ILE A 8 8.28 0.54 -24.03
N LEU A 9 7.64 -0.63 -24.11
CA LEU A 9 6.18 -0.73 -24.14
C LEU A 9 5.55 -0.23 -22.84
N GLN A 10 6.09 -0.63 -21.69
CA GLN A 10 5.61 -0.17 -20.38
C GLN A 10 5.72 1.36 -20.27
N GLU A 11 6.84 1.95 -20.69
CA GLU A 11 7.02 3.40 -20.63
C GLU A 11 6.05 4.14 -21.56
N ARG A 12 5.75 3.60 -22.75
CA ARG A 12 4.71 4.15 -23.64
C ARG A 12 3.32 4.11 -22.98
N ILE A 13 2.97 3.00 -22.32
CA ILE A 13 1.71 2.85 -21.59
C ILE A 13 1.66 3.85 -20.43
N ASN A 14 2.73 3.93 -19.63
CA ASN A 14 2.82 4.86 -18.50
C ASN A 14 2.64 6.30 -18.96
N ARG A 15 3.32 6.74 -20.03
CA ARG A 15 3.15 8.10 -20.58
C ARG A 15 1.71 8.40 -20.99
N LYS A 16 1.06 7.45 -21.68
CA LYS A 16 -0.36 7.59 -22.09
C LYS A 16 -1.30 7.64 -20.88
N ASN A 17 -1.03 6.89 -19.83
CA ASN A 17 -1.83 6.90 -18.62
C ASN A 17 -1.63 8.22 -17.84
N ARG A 18 -0.38 8.67 -17.70
CA ARG A 18 -0.04 9.98 -17.11
C ARG A 18 -0.71 11.14 -17.83
N SER A 19 -0.75 11.13 -19.17
CA SER A 19 -1.39 12.21 -19.94
C SER A 19 -2.91 12.27 -19.80
N LYS A 20 -3.54 11.18 -19.33
CA LYS A 20 -4.99 11.11 -19.10
C LYS A 20 -5.35 11.28 -17.63
N LEU A 21 -4.37 11.32 -16.75
CA LEU A 21 -4.59 11.37 -15.31
C LEU A 21 -5.10 12.75 -14.90
N THR A 22 -6.31 12.81 -14.37
CA THR A 22 -6.94 14.06 -13.90
C THR A 22 -6.77 14.25 -12.38
N ASN A 23 -6.61 13.16 -11.63
CA ASN A 23 -6.38 13.19 -10.19
C ASN A 23 -4.89 12.95 -9.88
N LEU A 24 -4.20 13.98 -9.39
CA LEU A 24 -2.76 13.96 -9.13
C LEU A 24 -2.39 13.71 -7.66
N SER A 25 -3.38 13.50 -6.80
CA SER A 25 -3.16 13.20 -5.38
C SER A 25 -4.11 12.13 -4.81
N PRO A 26 -4.35 11.01 -5.52
CA PRO A 26 -5.24 9.96 -5.03
C PRO A 26 -4.61 9.24 -3.83
N SER A 27 -5.43 8.88 -2.85
CA SER A 27 -5.08 8.02 -1.73
C SER A 27 -5.38 6.56 -2.12
N LEU A 28 -4.37 5.85 -2.66
CA LEU A 28 -4.56 4.45 -3.09
C LEU A 28 -4.49 3.53 -1.88
N VAL A 29 -5.61 2.90 -1.52
CA VAL A 29 -5.70 1.93 -0.43
C VAL A 29 -5.73 0.54 -1.04
N CYS A 30 -4.58 -0.12 -1.07
CA CYS A 30 -4.42 -1.42 -1.73
C CYS A 30 -4.08 -2.51 -0.70
N SER A 31 -4.66 -3.70 -0.85
CA SER A 31 -4.37 -4.83 0.04
C SER A 31 -2.97 -5.41 -0.12
N ASN A 32 -2.22 -5.00 -1.15
CA ASN A 32 -0.87 -5.49 -1.42
C ASN A 32 0.01 -4.43 -2.13
N CYS A 33 1.22 -4.82 -2.53
CA CYS A 33 2.22 -3.97 -3.16
C CYS A 33 1.78 -3.30 -4.48
N THR A 34 0.65 -3.68 -5.07
CA THR A 34 0.13 -3.08 -6.31
C THR A 34 0.01 -1.57 -6.21
N GLY A 35 -0.37 -1.04 -5.04
CA GLY A 35 -0.47 0.42 -4.82
C GLY A 35 0.85 1.14 -5.09
N GLY A 36 1.96 0.59 -4.63
CA GLY A 36 3.30 1.16 -4.86
C GLY A 36 3.67 1.20 -6.35
N PHE A 37 3.36 0.12 -7.09
CA PHE A 37 3.58 0.09 -8.54
C PHE A 37 2.72 1.09 -9.29
N LEU A 38 1.44 1.26 -8.91
CA LEU A 38 0.55 2.23 -9.53
C LEU A 38 1.05 3.66 -9.36
N TYR A 39 1.43 4.05 -8.13
CA TYR A 39 2.03 5.35 -7.88
C TYR A 39 3.29 5.58 -8.74
N HIS A 40 4.19 4.59 -8.80
CA HIS A 40 5.41 4.69 -9.61
C HIS A 40 5.13 4.80 -11.12
N TRP A 41 4.24 3.95 -11.66
CA TRP A 41 3.86 4.00 -13.07
C TRP A 41 3.20 5.33 -13.44
N LEU A 42 2.37 5.87 -12.56
CA LEU A 42 1.71 7.17 -12.75
C LEU A 42 2.60 8.38 -12.41
N GLY A 43 3.83 8.16 -11.91
CA GLY A 43 4.75 9.26 -11.57
C GLY A 43 4.25 10.10 -10.40
N LEU A 44 3.48 9.50 -9.49
CA LEU A 44 2.84 10.14 -8.36
C LEU A 44 3.64 9.93 -7.07
N ARG A 45 3.56 10.90 -6.16
CA ARG A 45 4.01 10.74 -4.77
C ARG A 45 3.09 9.74 -4.06
N PHE A 46 3.61 8.98 -3.10
CA PHE A 46 2.80 8.16 -2.21
C PHE A 46 1.95 9.04 -1.27
N TYR A 47 0.64 9.07 -1.54
CA TYR A 47 -0.39 9.76 -0.72
C TYR A 47 -1.19 8.79 0.17
N SER A 48 -0.67 7.58 0.36
CA SER A 48 -1.31 6.55 1.18
C SER A 48 -0.25 5.77 1.94
N PRO A 49 -0.53 5.32 3.18
CA PRO A 49 0.36 4.44 3.93
C PRO A 49 0.35 2.99 3.41
N PHE A 50 -0.61 2.61 2.55
CA PHE A 50 -0.77 1.27 1.96
C PHE A 50 0.24 0.96 0.85
N ILE A 51 1.53 1.06 1.21
CA ILE A 51 2.66 0.95 0.30
C ILE A 51 3.68 -0.01 0.88
N ASN A 52 4.19 -0.90 0.03
CA ASN A 52 5.18 -1.91 0.39
C ASN A 52 4.71 -2.86 1.51
N LEU A 53 3.41 -3.16 1.49
CA LEU A 53 2.78 -4.03 2.46
C LEU A 53 1.84 -5.02 1.80
N TYR A 54 1.39 -5.97 2.59
CA TYR A 54 0.33 -6.92 2.29
C TYR A 54 -0.61 -7.04 3.51
N MET A 55 -1.90 -7.27 3.26
CA MET A 55 -2.91 -7.62 4.24
C MET A 55 -3.74 -8.76 3.66
N THR A 56 -4.19 -9.69 4.51
CA THR A 56 -5.14 -10.71 4.09
C THR A 56 -6.49 -10.07 3.71
N ASN A 57 -7.35 -10.79 3.00
CA ASN A 57 -8.68 -10.26 2.66
C ASN A 57 -9.48 -9.91 3.92
N GLU A 58 -9.44 -10.77 4.94
CA GLU A 58 -10.14 -10.56 6.21
C GLU A 58 -9.58 -9.31 6.92
N ASP A 59 -8.27 -9.25 7.14
CA ASP A 59 -7.59 -8.11 7.76
C ASP A 59 -7.90 -6.79 7.05
N PHE A 60 -7.83 -6.80 5.71
CA PHE A 60 -8.07 -5.61 4.91
C PHE A 60 -9.52 -5.14 4.97
N LEU A 61 -10.49 -6.06 4.93
CA LEU A 61 -11.91 -5.73 5.06
C LEU A 61 -12.21 -5.22 6.47
N THR A 62 -11.74 -5.89 7.52
CA THR A 62 -11.90 -5.42 8.91
C THR A 62 -11.30 -4.02 9.11
N ALA A 63 -10.15 -3.74 8.50
CA ALA A 63 -9.55 -2.39 8.53
C ALA A 63 -10.44 -1.33 7.85
N LEU A 64 -11.00 -1.64 6.68
CA LEU A 64 -11.86 -0.70 5.94
C LEU A 64 -13.21 -0.46 6.61
N GLU A 65 -13.82 -1.50 7.19
CA GLU A 65 -15.06 -1.38 7.97
C GLU A 65 -14.89 -0.49 9.21
N ASN A 66 -13.67 -0.41 9.72
CA ASN A 66 -13.32 0.36 10.91
C ASN A 66 -12.34 1.50 10.59
N TRP A 67 -12.42 2.07 9.38
CA TRP A 67 -11.40 2.94 8.80
C TRP A 67 -10.87 4.04 9.72
N ASP A 68 -11.77 4.87 10.26
CA ASP A 68 -11.40 6.04 11.08
C ASP A 68 -10.66 5.63 12.35
N LEU A 69 -11.03 4.50 12.94
CA LEU A 69 -10.36 3.96 14.12
C LEU A 69 -9.06 3.27 13.75
N PHE A 70 -9.06 2.48 12.68
CA PHE A 70 -7.92 1.70 12.24
C PHE A 70 -6.74 2.58 11.83
N ILE A 71 -6.97 3.59 10.99
CA ILE A 71 -5.89 4.39 10.40
C ILE A 71 -5.13 5.24 11.44
N HIS A 72 -5.81 5.58 12.53
CA HIS A 72 -5.25 6.34 13.67
C HIS A 72 -4.82 5.44 14.83
N SER A 73 -5.07 4.13 14.76
CA SER A 73 -4.72 3.19 15.83
C SER A 73 -3.21 3.01 15.98
N GLU A 74 -2.78 2.64 17.19
CA GLU A 74 -1.42 2.20 17.42
C GLU A 74 -1.18 0.86 16.73
N ILE A 75 -0.09 0.76 15.97
CA ILE A 75 0.37 -0.50 15.36
C ILE A 75 1.54 -1.03 16.18
N LYS A 76 1.41 -2.25 16.70
CA LYS A 76 2.42 -2.91 17.51
C LYS A 76 3.12 -4.01 16.72
N GLU A 77 4.41 -4.20 17.00
CA GLU A 77 5.16 -5.28 16.35
C GLU A 77 4.72 -6.64 16.87
N VAL A 78 4.40 -7.55 15.95
CA VAL A 78 4.22 -8.97 16.25
C VAL A 78 5.60 -9.62 16.29
N LYS A 79 6.14 -9.84 17.49
CA LYS A 79 7.43 -10.53 17.66
C LYS A 79 7.30 -12.01 17.27
N ASN A 80 8.37 -12.56 16.69
CA ASN A 80 8.46 -13.96 16.26
C ASN A 80 7.32 -14.38 15.33
N SER A 81 6.95 -13.51 14.38
CA SER A 81 5.86 -13.73 13.43
C SER A 81 6.08 -14.93 12.49
N GLY A 82 7.31 -15.46 12.41
CA GLY A 82 7.69 -16.54 11.49
C GLY A 82 8.01 -16.06 10.06
N PHE A 83 7.92 -14.76 9.80
CA PHE A 83 8.26 -14.14 8.52
C PHE A 83 9.65 -13.49 8.56
N ASP A 84 10.28 -13.36 7.40
CA ASP A 84 11.56 -12.65 7.20
C ASP A 84 11.40 -11.14 7.07
N TYR A 85 10.19 -10.62 7.30
CA TYR A 85 9.83 -9.21 7.29
C TYR A 85 8.98 -8.84 8.52
N PRO A 86 8.92 -7.55 8.89
CA PRO A 86 8.12 -7.08 10.03
C PRO A 86 6.62 -7.27 9.83
N VAL A 87 5.91 -7.67 10.88
CA VAL A 87 4.45 -7.74 10.92
C VAL A 87 3.95 -6.81 12.02
N GLY A 88 3.02 -5.92 11.66
CA GLY A 88 2.29 -5.09 12.60
C GLY A 88 0.92 -5.68 12.93
N GLU A 89 0.46 -5.44 14.15
CA GLU A 89 -0.91 -5.68 14.60
C GLU A 89 -1.55 -4.32 14.93
N GLY A 90 -2.66 -4.02 14.25
CA GLY A 90 -3.46 -2.82 14.48
C GLY A 90 -4.75 -3.12 15.24
N LEU A 91 -5.73 -2.23 15.10
CA LEU A 91 -7.06 -2.37 15.69
C LEU A 91 -7.69 -3.75 15.37
N LEU A 92 -8.39 -4.34 16.33
CA LEU A 92 -9.07 -5.65 16.21
C LEU A 92 -8.14 -6.81 15.82
N GLY A 93 -6.84 -6.71 16.10
CA GLY A 93 -5.87 -7.76 15.77
C GLY A 93 -5.47 -7.81 14.30
N VAL A 94 -5.92 -6.84 13.49
CA VAL A 94 -5.66 -6.75 12.06
C VAL A 94 -4.16 -6.78 11.79
N LYS A 95 -3.72 -7.68 10.91
CA LYS A 95 -2.31 -7.84 10.55
C LYS A 95 -1.92 -7.01 9.33
N ILE A 96 -0.77 -6.35 9.44
CA ILE A 96 -0.15 -5.58 8.36
C ILE A 96 1.25 -6.15 8.13
N HIS A 97 1.46 -6.78 6.97
CA HIS A 97 2.72 -7.41 6.60
C HIS A 97 3.59 -6.39 5.83
N PHE A 98 4.67 -5.90 6.43
CA PHE A 98 5.53 -4.87 5.85
C PHE A 98 6.63 -5.48 4.95
N VAL A 99 6.22 -6.11 3.85
CA VAL A 99 7.03 -7.03 3.03
C VAL A 99 8.29 -6.47 2.36
N HIS A 100 8.49 -5.15 2.29
CA HIS A 100 9.73 -4.55 1.77
C HIS A 100 10.55 -3.79 2.82
N TYR A 101 10.39 -4.10 4.10
CA TYR A 101 11.15 -3.50 5.20
C TYR A 101 11.95 -4.56 5.94
N LYS A 102 13.11 -4.17 6.49
CA LYS A 102 13.97 -5.04 7.30
C LYS A 102 13.71 -4.90 8.80
N ALA A 103 13.23 -3.73 9.23
CA ALA A 103 12.99 -3.42 10.62
C ALA A 103 11.60 -2.78 10.78
N PHE A 104 10.89 -3.17 11.82
CA PHE A 104 9.55 -2.66 12.12
C PHE A 104 9.55 -1.14 12.37
N ALA A 105 10.61 -0.61 12.99
CA ALA A 105 10.75 0.82 13.23
C ALA A 105 10.70 1.64 11.92
N ASP A 106 11.39 1.17 10.87
CA ASP A 106 11.42 1.84 9.56
C ASP A 106 10.05 1.79 8.86
N SER A 107 9.37 0.64 8.94
CA SER A 107 8.04 0.47 8.34
C SER A 107 7.01 1.34 9.04
N LEU A 108 7.03 1.38 10.37
CA LEU A 108 6.13 2.21 11.16
C LEU A 108 6.39 3.71 10.96
N ALA A 109 7.65 4.12 10.84
CA ALA A 109 8.00 5.51 10.53
C ALA A 109 7.43 5.93 9.15
N LYS A 110 7.58 5.07 8.14
CA LYS A 110 7.01 5.33 6.80
C LYS A 110 5.49 5.25 6.75
N TRP A 111 4.87 4.39 7.54
CA TRP A 111 3.42 4.35 7.70
C TRP A 111 2.92 5.70 8.23
N LYS A 112 3.45 6.16 9.37
CA LYS A 112 3.07 7.44 9.99
C LYS A 112 3.28 8.64 9.06
N GLU A 113 4.46 8.73 8.42
CA GLU A 113 4.77 9.78 7.43
C GLU A 113 3.74 9.86 6.29
N ARG A 114 3.17 8.71 5.89
CA ARG A 114 2.22 8.63 4.78
C ARG A 114 0.76 8.76 5.22
N CYS A 115 0.43 8.39 6.46
CA CYS A 115 -0.87 8.71 7.06
C CYS A 115 -1.13 10.22 7.04
N GLU A 116 -0.11 11.05 7.28
CA GLU A 116 -0.23 12.52 7.21
C GLU A 116 -0.63 13.06 5.84
N ARG A 117 -0.47 12.27 4.77
CA ARG A 117 -0.79 12.66 3.38
C ARG A 117 -2.09 12.08 2.88
N LEU A 118 -2.64 11.14 3.64
CA LEU A 118 -3.85 10.43 3.29
C LEU A 118 -5.02 11.41 3.29
N ASN A 119 -5.80 11.37 2.22
CA ASN A 119 -7.05 12.08 2.09
C ASN A 119 -8.18 11.05 1.90
N ALA A 120 -9.03 10.90 2.92
CA ALA A 120 -10.17 9.98 2.94
C ALA A 120 -11.23 10.32 1.87
N ASP A 121 -11.41 11.61 1.56
CA ASP A 121 -12.36 12.07 0.53
C ASP A 121 -11.85 11.84 -0.90
N ASN A 122 -10.59 11.43 -1.04
CA ASN A 122 -9.94 11.18 -2.34
C ASN A 122 -9.34 9.77 -2.42
N MET A 123 -10.02 8.78 -1.85
CA MET A 123 -9.57 7.39 -1.85
C MET A 123 -9.94 6.64 -3.13
N ALA A 124 -9.04 5.75 -3.54
CA ALA A 124 -9.36 4.65 -4.44
C ALA A 124 -8.92 3.34 -3.78
N VAL A 125 -9.87 2.44 -3.58
CA VAL A 125 -9.67 1.18 -2.85
C VAL A 125 -9.49 0.04 -3.85
N MET A 126 -8.48 -0.80 -3.63
CA MET A 126 -8.21 -1.99 -4.44
C MET A 126 -7.90 -3.19 -3.54
N LEU A 127 -8.87 -4.09 -3.45
CA LEU A 127 -8.66 -5.41 -2.86
C LEU A 127 -8.30 -6.39 -3.98
N THR A 128 -7.17 -7.08 -3.85
CA THR A 128 -6.81 -8.20 -4.72
C THR A 128 -7.02 -9.51 -3.98
N ASN A 129 -7.86 -10.39 -4.53
CA ASN A 129 -8.25 -11.66 -3.91
C ASN A 129 -7.48 -12.88 -4.48
N TRP A 130 -6.18 -12.74 -4.79
CA TRP A 130 -5.40 -13.90 -5.26
C TRP A 130 -5.12 -14.85 -4.08
N GLY A 131 -5.92 -15.91 -4.00
CA GLY A 131 -5.89 -16.92 -2.93
C GLY A 131 -7.24 -17.07 -2.23
N GLY A 132 -8.26 -17.50 -2.97
CA GLY A 132 -9.29 -18.41 -2.46
C GLY A 132 -8.95 -19.82 -2.92
#